data_AF-W6YQA3-F1
#
_entry.id   AF-W6YQA3-F1
#
_cell.length_a   1.000
_cell.length_b   1.000
_cell.length_c   1.000
_cell.angle_alpha   90.00
_cell.angle_beta   90.00
_cell.angle_gamma   90.00
#
_symmetry.space_group_name_H-M   'P 1'
#
loop_
_entity.id
_entity.type
_entity.pdbx_description
1 polymer ?
#
loop_
_entity_poly.entity_id
_entity_poly.type
_entity_poly.pdbx_seq_one_letter_code
_entity_poly.pdbx_strand_id
1 'polypeptide(L)'
;MVAIKTTTLAAVLICTASVSATWFHVNRGCILLNQSILCAGNDGARQIDGGSAHVEAKLDQSNHCQKDFSWPSSYGDIYYGADNCLYDSKGQNINGQCC
;
A
#
# COMPACT_ATOMS: atom_id res chain seq x y z
N MET A 1 3.82 12.04 -61.54
CA MET A 1 4.06 11.02 -60.49
C MET A 1 4.17 11.76 -59.17
N VAL A 2 3.13 11.71 -58.33
CA VAL A 2 3.08 12.49 -57.07
C VAL A 2 3.50 11.56 -55.93
N ALA A 3 4.64 11.87 -55.30
CA ALA A 3 5.15 11.15 -54.15
C ALA A 3 4.43 11.64 -52.89
N ILE A 4 3.51 10.83 -52.36
CA ILE A 4 2.83 11.11 -51.09
C ILE A 4 3.65 10.43 -49.99
N LYS A 5 4.40 11.22 -49.23
CA LYS A 5 5.11 10.77 -48.02
C LYS A 5 4.09 10.57 -46.90
N THR A 6 3.81 9.33 -46.54
CA THR A 6 2.98 8.96 -45.40
C THR A 6 3.79 9.12 -44.11
N THR A 7 3.53 10.20 -43.38
CA THR A 7 4.10 10.44 -42.06
C THR A 7 3.41 9.53 -41.05
N THR A 8 4.17 8.63 -40.45
CA THR A 8 3.72 7.69 -39.42
C THR A 8 3.31 8.44 -38.16
N LEU A 9 2.02 8.39 -37.79
CA LEU A 9 1.53 8.87 -36.50
C LEU A 9 1.72 7.75 -35.47
N ALA A 10 2.80 7.83 -34.69
CA ALA A 10 2.96 6.98 -33.50
C ALA A 10 2.06 7.53 -32.38
N ALA A 11 0.93 6.87 -32.13
CA ALA A 11 0.12 7.14 -30.96
C ALA A 11 0.85 6.64 -29.70
N VAL A 12 1.44 7.55 -28.94
CA VAL A 12 2.00 7.24 -27.62
C VAL A 12 0.82 7.02 -26.67
N LEU A 13 0.49 5.76 -26.41
CA LEU A 13 -0.45 5.38 -25.36
C LEU A 13 0.24 5.62 -24.02
N ILE A 14 0.13 6.84 -23.50
CA ILE A 14 0.60 7.16 -22.14
C ILE A 14 -0.38 6.45 -21.20
N CYS A 15 -0.03 5.25 -20.75
CA CYS A 15 -0.69 4.62 -19.61
C CYS A 15 -0.44 5.52 -18.40
N THR A 16 -1.34 6.45 -18.15
CA THR A 16 -1.48 7.07 -16.83
C THR A 16 -1.92 5.95 -15.91
N ALA A 17 -0.96 5.21 -15.34
CA ALA A 17 -1.22 4.35 -14.20
C ALA A 17 -1.67 5.29 -13.09
N SER A 18 -2.98 5.50 -13.00
CA SER A 18 -3.63 6.07 -11.84
C SER A 18 -3.19 5.20 -10.68
N VAL A 19 -2.24 5.70 -9.89
CA VAL A 19 -1.90 5.09 -8.61
C VAL A 19 -3.18 5.16 -7.79
N SER A 20 -3.88 4.03 -7.72
CA SER A 20 -5.04 3.92 -6.84
C SER A 20 -4.49 4.07 -5.44
N ALA A 21 -4.93 5.11 -4.72
CA ALA A 21 -4.50 5.28 -3.35
C ALA A 21 -4.86 4.04 -2.54
N THR A 22 -3.93 3.58 -1.70
CA THR A 22 -4.15 2.37 -0.89
C THR A 22 -4.68 2.79 0.48
N TRP A 23 -5.77 2.17 0.92
CA TRP A 23 -6.28 2.31 2.28
C TRP A 23 -5.64 1.25 3.18
N PHE A 24 -4.90 1.72 4.17
CA PHE A 24 -4.23 0.90 5.17
C PHE A 24 -5.15 0.73 6.38
N HIS A 25 -5.55 -0.51 6.64
CA HIS A 25 -6.41 -0.91 7.76
C HIS A 25 -5.59 -1.60 8.85
N VAL A 26 -6.00 -1.43 10.11
CA VAL A 26 -5.40 -2.13 11.26
C VAL A 26 -6.49 -2.97 11.91
N ASN A 27 -6.29 -4.28 11.98
CA ASN A 27 -7.33 -5.20 12.44
C ASN A 27 -7.35 -5.36 13.97
N ARG A 28 -6.24 -5.07 14.66
CA ARG A 28 -6.17 -5.16 16.13
C ARG A 28 -5.12 -4.21 16.70
N GLY A 29 -5.43 -3.60 17.84
CA GLY A 29 -4.51 -2.72 18.56
C GLY A 29 -4.26 -1.41 17.83
N CYS A 30 -3.15 -0.76 18.17
CA CYS A 30 -2.69 0.48 17.57
C CYS A 30 -1.24 0.33 17.08
N ILE A 31 -0.93 0.98 15.96
CA ILE A 31 0.43 1.10 15.42
C ILE A 31 0.76 2.57 15.17
N LEU A 32 2.04 2.90 15.06
CA LEU A 32 2.47 4.14 14.39
C LEU A 32 2.65 3.83 12.91
N LEU A 33 1.77 4.39 12.08
CA LEU A 33 1.84 4.33 10.64
C LEU A 33 2.38 5.66 10.11
N ASN A 34 3.58 5.65 9.52
CA ASN A 34 4.29 6.86 9.09
C ASN A 34 4.29 7.95 10.19
N GLN A 35 4.71 7.57 11.40
CA GLN A 35 4.79 8.45 12.58
C GLN A 35 3.45 8.96 13.13
N SER A 36 2.31 8.49 12.61
CA SER A 36 0.98 8.86 13.09
C SER A 36 0.23 7.63 13.60
N ILE A 37 -0.43 7.75 14.76
CA ILE A 37 -1.18 6.62 15.34
C ILE A 37 -2.34 6.23 14.41
N LEU A 38 -2.54 4.92 14.28
CA LEU A 38 -3.70 4.29 13.63
C LEU A 38 -4.13 3.07 14.46
N CYS A 39 -5.36 3.11 14.97
CA CYS A 39 -5.95 2.08 15.81
C CYS A 39 -7.12 1.36 15.11
N ALA A 40 -7.27 0.08 15.42
CA ALA A 40 -8.40 -0.72 14.95
C ALA A 40 -9.75 -0.13 15.42
N GLY A 41 -10.74 -0.12 14.52
CA GLY A 41 -12.11 0.32 14.81
C GLY A 41 -12.29 1.84 14.74
N ASN A 42 -11.69 2.59 15.68
CA ASN A 42 -11.99 4.03 15.85
C ASN A 42 -11.41 4.92 14.75
N ASP A 43 -10.23 4.59 14.22
CA ASP A 43 -9.57 5.43 13.22
C ASP A 43 -9.87 4.99 11.77
N GLY A 44 -10.59 3.88 11.59
CA GLY A 44 -10.91 3.31 10.28
C GLY A 44 -9.66 2.89 9.52
N ALA A 45 -9.46 3.50 8.34
CA ALA A 45 -8.34 3.25 7.46
C ALA A 45 -7.62 4.56 7.12
N ARG A 46 -6.30 4.49 6.94
CA ARG A 46 -5.51 5.64 6.48
C ARG A 46 -5.11 5.46 5.02
N GLN A 47 -5.40 6.47 4.22
CA GLN A 47 -4.92 6.51 2.84
C GLN A 47 -3.40 6.71 2.83
N ILE A 48 -2.70 5.87 2.07
CA ILE A 48 -1.25 5.91 1.86
C ILE A 48 -1.00 5.96 0.36
N ASP A 49 -0.24 6.97 -0.05
CA ASP A 49 0.24 7.10 -1.41
C ASP A 49 1.59 6.38 -1.54
N GLY A 50 1.80 5.64 -2.63
CA GLY A 50 3.15 5.20 -3.01
C GLY A 50 3.52 3.73 -2.74
N GLY A 51 2.60 2.88 -2.29
CA GLY A 51 2.87 1.43 -2.23
C GLY A 51 3.80 1.01 -1.10
N SER A 52 4.03 1.85 -0.10
CA SER A 52 4.81 1.50 1.09
C SER A 52 4.40 2.32 2.31
N ALA A 53 4.64 1.78 3.50
CA ALA A 53 4.54 2.53 4.74
C ALA A 53 5.50 2.00 5.80
N HIS A 54 5.95 2.91 6.64
CA HIS A 54 6.68 2.62 7.86
C HIS A 54 5.70 2.28 8.97
N VAL A 55 5.87 1.12 9.60
CA VAL A 55 5.02 0.66 10.69
C VAL A 55 5.87 0.39 11.92
N GLU A 56 5.48 1.02 13.03
CA GLU A 56 5.93 0.62 14.37
C GLU A 56 4.76 -0.01 15.13
N ALA A 57 4.93 -1.28 15.51
CA ALA A 57 3.92 -2.09 16.18
C ALA A 57 4.47 -2.66 17.50
N LYS A 58 3.59 -3.30 18.27
CA LYS A 58 3.91 -3.84 19.61
C LYS A 58 4.44 -2.74 20.55
N LEU A 59 3.85 -1.56 20.47
CA LEU A 59 4.28 -0.35 21.19
C LEU A 59 4.28 -0.51 22.72
N ASP A 60 3.52 -1.48 23.23
CA ASP A 60 3.36 -1.85 24.64
C ASP A 60 4.23 -3.05 25.08
N GLN A 61 4.92 -3.71 24.15
CA GLN A 61 5.73 -4.89 24.45
C GLN A 61 7.21 -4.54 24.44
N SER A 62 8.04 -5.22 25.22
CA SER A 62 9.50 -5.03 25.18
C SER A 62 10.13 -5.34 23.82
N ASN A 63 9.46 -6.18 23.01
CA ASN A 63 9.86 -6.50 21.65
C ASN A 63 9.07 -5.65 20.65
N HIS A 64 9.41 -4.36 20.57
CA HIS A 64 8.88 -3.44 19.57
C HIS A 64 9.21 -3.95 18.16
N CYS A 65 8.28 -3.80 17.21
CA CYS A 65 8.60 -4.04 15.81
C CYS A 65 8.58 -2.73 15.04
N GLN A 66 9.65 -2.46 14.30
CA GLN A 66 9.75 -1.33 13.40
C GLN A 66 10.15 -1.86 12.02
N LYS A 67 9.29 -1.65 11.02
CA LYS A 67 9.47 -2.24 9.69
C LYS A 67 8.83 -1.40 8.59
N ASP A 68 9.52 -1.30 7.47
CA ASP A 68 8.97 -0.80 6.23
C ASP A 68 8.24 -1.93 5.49
N PHE A 69 6.96 -1.71 5.25
CA PHE A 69 6.10 -2.59 4.47
C PHE A 69 5.94 -2.04 3.06
N SER A 70 5.84 -2.93 2.08
CA SER A 70 5.67 -2.55 0.68
C SER A 70 4.63 -3.42 -0.03
N TRP A 71 3.94 -2.84 -0.99
CA TRP A 71 2.89 -3.47 -1.79
C TRP A 71 2.80 -2.81 -3.17
N PRO A 72 2.21 -3.47 -4.17
CA PRO A 72 1.97 -2.86 -5.47
C PRO A 72 1.06 -1.62 -5.33
N SER A 73 1.41 -0.53 -6.00
CA SER A 73 0.65 0.73 -5.97
C SER A 73 -0.77 0.63 -6.57
N SER A 74 -1.11 -0.51 -7.19
CA SER A 74 -2.45 -0.82 -7.68
C SER A 74 -3.39 -1.41 -6.62
N TYR A 75 -2.91 -1.63 -5.39
CA TYR A 75 -3.74 -2.18 -4.32
C TYR A 75 -4.69 -1.10 -3.79
N GLY A 76 -5.98 -1.45 -3.69
CA GLY A 76 -7.01 -0.59 -3.12
C GLY A 76 -6.97 -0.59 -1.60
N ASP A 77 -7.09 -1.77 -0.98
CA ASP A 77 -7.05 -1.92 0.47
C ASP A 77 -5.98 -2.93 0.88
N ILE A 78 -5.30 -2.65 1.99
CA ILE A 78 -4.38 -3.55 2.68
C ILE A 78 -4.67 -3.57 4.17
N TYR A 79 -4.33 -4.67 4.81
CA TYR A 79 -4.73 -4.95 6.19
C TYR A 79 -3.51 -5.38 6.99
N TYR A 80 -3.25 -4.69 8.09
CA TYR A 80 -2.31 -5.14 9.11
C TYR A 80 -3.06 -6.02 10.10
N GLY A 81 -2.75 -7.32 10.04
CA GLY A 81 -3.42 -8.37 10.78
C GLY A 81 -3.10 -8.36 12.27
N ALA A 82 -3.93 -9.06 13.05
CA ALA A 82 -3.76 -9.22 14.49
C ALA A 82 -2.51 -10.03 14.88
N ASP A 83 -2.00 -10.79 13.91
CA ASP A 83 -0.76 -11.57 13.88
C ASP A 83 0.46 -10.73 13.47
N ASN A 84 0.30 -9.41 13.27
CA ASN A 84 1.34 -8.44 12.93
C ASN A 84 1.92 -8.60 11.51
N CYS A 85 1.16 -9.24 10.61
CA CYS A 85 1.51 -9.41 9.20
C CYS A 85 0.67 -8.53 8.28
N LEU A 86 1.17 -8.27 7.07
CA LEU A 86 0.47 -7.50 6.05
C LEU A 86 -0.29 -8.40 5.07
N TYR A 87 -1.53 -8.03 4.78
CA TYR A 87 -2.44 -8.75 3.91
C TYR A 87 -3.08 -7.85 2.85
N ASP A 88 -3.46 -8.42 1.72
CA ASP A 88 -4.32 -7.76 0.74
C ASP A 88 -5.80 -7.86 1.11
N SER A 89 -6.67 -7.27 0.30
CA SER A 89 -8.14 -7.32 0.49
C SER A 89 -8.78 -8.69 0.36
N LYS A 90 -8.04 -9.70 -0.12
CA LYS A 90 -8.48 -11.10 -0.19
C LYS A 90 -7.97 -11.92 1.00
N GLY A 91 -7.25 -11.29 1.94
CA GLY A 91 -6.62 -11.96 3.06
C GLY A 91 -5.38 -12.75 2.68
N GLN A 92 -4.76 -12.47 1.52
CA GLN A 92 -3.50 -13.09 1.13
C GLN A 92 -2.34 -12.29 1.73
N ASN A 93 -1.42 -12.99 2.38
CA ASN A 93 -0.24 -12.36 2.96
C ASN A 93 0.64 -11.78 1.85
N ILE A 94 1.00 -10.50 1.97
CA ILE A 94 1.80 -9.80 0.97
C ILE A 94 3.27 -10.13 1.21
N ASN A 95 3.80 -11.10 0.46
CA ASN A 95 5.22 -11.49 0.45
C ASN A 95 5.77 -11.96 1.81
N GLY A 96 4.95 -12.50 2.70
CA GLY A 96 5.40 -12.95 4.03
C GLY A 96 5.83 -11.80 4.94
N GLN A 97 5.41 -10.57 4.67
CA GLN A 97 5.84 -9.41 5.43
C GLN A 97 5.15 -9.41 6.80
N CYS A 98 5.94 -9.68 7.84
CA CYS A 98 5.48 -9.69 9.22
C CYS A 98 6.46 -9.00 10.16
N CYS A 99 5.86 -8.58 11.26
CA CYS A 99 6.40 -8.34 12.58
C CYS A 99 5.90 -9.47 13.52
#